data_AF-A0A967GG18-F1
#
_entry.id   AF-A0A967GG18-F1
#
_cell.length_a   1.000
_cell.length_b   1.000
_cell.length_c   1.000
_cell.angle_alpha   90.00
_cell.angle_beta   90.00
_cell.angle_gamma   90.00
#
_symmetry.space_group_name_H-M   'P 1'
#
loop_
_entity.id
_entity.type
_entity.pdbx_description
1 polymer ?
#
loop_
_entity_poly.entity_id
_entity_poly.type
_entity_poly.pdbx_seq_one_letter_code
_entity_poly.pdbx_strand_id
1 'polypeptide(L)'
;MTPAPSSPLSYFRLLQLVSPALPVGAYAYSQGLEAAVEAGWVDSEASLAEWVGTLLDATLGRVDVPLLARLHAAWRRADPAGV
;
A
#
# COMPACT_ATOMS: atom_id res chain seq x y z
N MET A 1 -6.21 7.62 19.77
CA MET A 1 -7.38 6.95 19.20
C MET A 1 -7.12 5.46 19.24
N THR A 2 -7.52 4.79 20.32
CA THR A 2 -7.23 3.37 20.54
C THR A 2 -8.23 2.54 19.73
N PRO A 3 -7.82 1.71 18.77
CA PRO A 3 -8.77 0.86 18.06
C PRO A 3 -9.46 -0.07 19.07
N ALA A 4 -10.77 -0.26 18.92
CA ALA A 4 -11.50 -1.28 19.68
C ALA A 4 -10.83 -2.66 19.49
N PRO A 5 -10.88 -3.58 20.46
CA PRO A 5 -10.25 -4.88 20.33
C PRO A 5 -10.85 -5.62 19.14
N SER A 6 -10.08 -5.69 18.04
CA SER A 6 -10.42 -6.52 16.89
C SER A 6 -10.50 -7.96 17.37
N SER A 7 -11.60 -8.66 17.07
CA SER A 7 -11.70 -10.07 17.40
C SER A 7 -10.48 -10.84 16.87
N PRO A 8 -10.01 -11.91 17.54
CA PRO A 8 -8.85 -12.67 17.07
C PRO A 8 -8.99 -13.10 15.60
N LEU A 9 -10.21 -13.42 15.17
CA LEU A 9 -10.52 -13.73 13.78
C LEU A 9 -10.26 -12.55 12.83
N SER A 10 -10.67 -11.33 13.19
CA SER A 10 -10.42 -10.13 12.38
C SER A 10 -8.93 -9.88 12.20
N TYR A 11 -8.14 -10.07 13.26
CA TYR A 11 -6.69 -9.95 13.20
C TYR A 11 -6.07 -11.00 12.26
N PHE A 12 -6.46 -12.28 12.38
CA PHE A 12 -5.98 -13.31 11.46
C PHE A 12 -6.38 -13.06 10.00
N ARG A 13 -7.58 -12.50 9.75
CA ARG A 13 -7.98 -12.09 8.40
C ARG A 13 -7.11 -10.95 7.87
N LEU A 14 -6.74 -9.97 8.70
CA LEU A 14 -5.80 -8.93 8.31
C LEU A 14 -4.42 -9.51 7.97
N LEU A 15 -3.90 -10.43 8.79
CA LEU A 15 -2.63 -11.11 8.50
C LEU A 15 -2.66 -11.88 7.17
N GLN A 16 -3.79 -12.54 6.86
CA GLN A 16 -3.97 -13.19 5.56
C GLN A 16 -3.94 -12.18 4.40
N LEU A 17 -4.55 -11.01 4.57
CA LEU A 17 -4.60 -9.98 3.53
C LEU A 17 -3.24 -9.30 3.27
N VAL A 18 -2.42 -9.10 4.30
CA VAL A 18 -1.09 -8.47 4.16
C VAL A 18 0.02 -9.47 3.84
N SER A 19 -0.32 -10.75 3.69
CA SER A 19 0.66 -11.81 3.41
C SER A 19 1.28 -11.64 2.02
N PRO A 20 2.62 -11.66 1.88
CA PRO A 20 3.28 -11.72 0.58
C PRO A 20 2.92 -12.96 -0.25
N ALA A 21 2.40 -14.01 0.39
CA ALA A 21 1.95 -15.23 -0.28
C ALA A 21 0.52 -15.14 -0.84
N LEU A 22 -0.16 -14.00 -0.70
CA LEU A 22 -1.51 -13.81 -1.24
C LEU A 22 -1.46 -13.84 -2.79
N PRO A 23 -2.24 -14.71 -3.47
CA PRO A 23 -2.12 -14.94 -4.91
C PRO A 23 -2.88 -13.89 -5.74
N VAL A 24 -2.60 -12.61 -5.48
CA VAL A 24 -3.19 -11.45 -6.19
C VAL A 24 -2.22 -10.77 -7.14
N GLY A 25 -1.01 -11.34 -7.30
CA GLY A 25 0.12 -10.73 -8.00
C GLY A 25 1.09 -10.06 -7.02
N ALA A 26 2.38 -10.14 -7.33
CA ALA A 26 3.45 -9.49 -6.56
C ALA A 26 4.02 -8.29 -7.34
N TYR A 27 4.93 -7.53 -6.73
CA TYR A 27 5.71 -6.47 -7.39
C TYR A 27 4.95 -5.19 -7.76
N ALA A 28 3.79 -4.93 -7.14
CA ALA A 28 3.24 -3.57 -7.17
C ALA A 28 4.29 -2.58 -6.66
N TYR A 29 4.40 -1.43 -7.33
CA TYR A 29 5.35 -0.34 -7.02
C TYR A 29 6.85 -0.65 -7.25
N SER A 30 7.25 -1.84 -7.72
CA SER A 30 8.65 -2.09 -8.09
C SER A 30 9.07 -1.46 -9.42
N GLN A 31 8.10 -0.91 -10.16
CA GLN A 31 8.29 -0.32 -11.48
C GLN A 31 9.33 0.80 -11.41
N GLY A 32 10.33 0.74 -12.29
CA GLY A 32 11.35 1.77 -12.39
C GLY A 32 12.47 1.70 -11.34
N LEU A 33 12.43 0.78 -10.36
CA LEU A 33 13.57 0.58 -9.47
C LEU A 33 14.79 0.06 -10.25
N GLU A 34 14.60 -0.91 -11.15
CA GLU A 34 15.67 -1.42 -12.01
C GLU A 34 16.30 -0.29 -12.85
N ALA A 35 15.46 0.55 -13.48
CA ALA A 35 15.93 1.70 -14.25
C ALA A 35 16.63 2.76 -13.38
N ALA A 36 16.16 3.00 -12.15
CA ALA A 36 16.80 3.92 -11.22
C ALA A 36 18.18 3.43 -10.76
N VAL A 37 18.36 2.10 -10.62
CA VAL A 37 19.66 1.48 -10.37
C VAL A 37 20.57 1.60 -11.59
N GLU A 38 20.07 1.26 -12.79
CA GLU A 38 20.84 1.37 -14.04
C GLU A 38 21.29 2.81 -14.34
N ALA A 39 20.45 3.80 -14.00
CA ALA A 39 20.76 5.22 -14.14
C ALA A 39 21.70 5.76 -13.04
N GLY A 40 22.04 4.96 -12.03
CA GLY A 40 22.86 5.37 -10.89
C GLY A 40 22.15 6.31 -9.90
N TRP A 41 20.82 6.41 -9.94
CA TRP A 41 20.04 7.18 -8.97
C TRP A 41 19.88 6.44 -7.64
N VAL A 42 19.89 5.10 -7.69
CA VAL A 42 19.87 4.23 -6.51
C VAL A 42 21.10 3.34 -6.53
N ASP A 43 22.07 3.65 -5.66
CA ASP A 43 23.40 3.04 -5.60
C ASP A 43 23.83 2.67 -4.17
N SER A 44 23.00 3.01 -3.17
CA SER A 44 23.27 2.79 -1.76
C SER A 44 21.97 2.55 -1.01
N GLU A 45 22.09 2.06 0.23
CA GLU A 45 20.96 1.92 1.14
C GLU A 45 20.23 3.26 1.38
N ALA A 46 21.00 4.35 1.49
CA ALA A 46 20.45 5.69 1.71
C ALA A 46 19.62 6.17 0.51
N SER A 47 20.16 6.05 -0.72
CA SER A 47 19.44 6.45 -1.93
C SER A 47 18.25 5.53 -2.23
N LEU A 48 18.32 4.25 -1.87
CA LEU A 48 17.17 3.34 -1.92
C LEU A 48 16.07 3.76 -0.94
N ALA A 49 16.42 4.09 0.30
CA ALA A 49 15.44 4.52 1.31
C ALA A 49 14.73 5.82 0.89
N GLU A 50 15.46 6.77 0.31
CA GLU A 50 14.88 7.99 -0.24
C GLU A 50 13.94 7.70 -1.42
N TRP A 51 14.36 6.83 -2.34
CA TRP A 51 13.55 6.41 -3.49
C TRP A 51 12.24 5.74 -3.04
N VAL A 52 12.32 4.79 -2.10
CA VAL A 52 11.14 4.14 -1.50
C VAL A 52 10.27 5.15 -0.78
N GLY A 53 10.85 6.06 0.02
CA GLY A 53 10.10 7.09 0.72
C GLY A 53 9.31 8.00 -0.22
N THR A 54 9.93 8.40 -1.34
CA THR A 54 9.27 9.20 -2.38
C THR A 54 8.11 8.45 -3.01
N LEU A 55 8.31 7.16 -3.32
CA LEU A 55 7.26 6.30 -3.84
C LEU A 55 6.09 6.18 -2.86
N LEU A 56 6.37 5.91 -1.57
CA LEU A 56 5.34 5.82 -0.53
C LEU A 56 4.51 7.11 -0.42
N ASP A 57 5.14 8.29 -0.47
CA ASP A 57 4.41 9.57 -0.43
C ASP A 57 3.58 9.79 -1.70
N ALA A 58 4.18 9.56 -2.86
CA ALA A 58 3.57 9.88 -4.15
C ALA A 58 2.41 8.95 -4.52
N THR A 59 2.49 7.65 -4.19
CA THR A 59 1.45 6.66 -4.52
C THR A 59 0.58 6.34 -3.32
N LEU A 60 1.11 5.67 -2.30
CA LEU A 60 0.32 5.20 -1.17
C LEU A 60 -0.31 6.37 -0.40
N GLY A 61 0.47 7.42 -0.13
CA GLY A 61 0.02 8.60 0.63
C GLY A 61 -1.02 9.45 -0.08
N ARG A 62 -0.93 9.58 -1.41
CA ARG A 62 -1.76 10.52 -2.19
C ARG A 62 -2.86 9.87 -3.01
N VAL A 63 -2.72 8.59 -3.36
CA VAL A 63 -3.63 7.89 -4.26
C VAL A 63 -4.28 6.71 -3.53
N ASP A 64 -3.51 5.69 -3.18
CA ASP A 64 -4.09 4.39 -2.84
C ASP A 64 -4.80 4.38 -1.48
N VAL A 65 -4.17 4.94 -0.43
CA VAL A 65 -4.77 5.01 0.89
C VAL A 65 -5.99 5.94 0.91
N PRO A 66 -5.93 7.17 0.35
CA PRO A 66 -7.10 8.03 0.24
C PRO A 66 -8.25 7.39 -0.53
N LEU A 67 -7.96 6.74 -1.67
CA LEU A 67 -8.96 6.06 -2.48
C LEU A 67 -9.58 4.88 -1.74
N LEU A 68 -8.77 4.04 -1.08
CA LEU A 68 -9.26 2.93 -0.26
C LEU A 68 -10.19 3.42 0.86
N ALA A 69 -9.83 4.52 1.52
CA ALA A 69 -10.68 5.11 2.55
C ALA A 69 -12.05 5.57 2.00
N ARG A 70 -12.05 6.19 0.81
CA ARG A 70 -13.28 6.64 0.13
C ARG A 70 -14.15 5.46 -0.30
N LEU A 71 -13.55 4.43 -0.90
CA LEU A 71 -14.23 3.19 -1.29
C LEU A 71 -14.83 2.47 -0.07
N HIS A 72 -14.08 2.37 1.03
CA HIS A 72 -14.59 1.79 2.27
C HIS A 72 -15.77 2.59 2.84
N ALA A 73 -15.73 3.92 2.77
CA ALA A 73 -16.84 4.77 3.20
C ALA A 73 -18.07 4.65 2.26
N ALA A 74 -17.88 4.52 0.96
CA ALA A 74 -18.95 4.27 -0.01
C ALA A 74 -19.61 2.91 0.23
N TRP A 75 -18.81 1.86 0.41
CA TRP A 75 -19.28 0.51 0.76
C TRP A 75 -20.12 0.51 2.05
N ARG A 76 -19.67 1.19 3.10
CA ARG A 76 -20.43 1.32 4.36
C ARG A 76 -21.78 2.03 4.19
N ARG A 77 -21.95 2.85 3.16
CA ARG A 77 -23.19 3.56 2.82
C ARG A 77 -24.03 2.84 1.76
N ALA A 78 -23.58 1.68 1.28
CA ALA A 78 -24.17 0.96 0.16
C ALA A 78 -24.32 1.83 -1.10
N ASP A 79 -23.33 2.68 -1.36
CA ASP A 79 -23.29 3.58 -2.52
C ASP A 79 -22.32 3.02 -3.58
N PRO A 80 -22.82 2.33 -4.63
CA PRO A 80 -21.98 1.75 -5.66
C PRO A 80 -21.43 2.80 -6.65
N ALA A 81 -21.95 4.02 -6.65
CA ALA A 81 -21.47 5.10 -7.52
C ALA A 81 -20.42 5.99 -6.83
N GLY A 82 -20.25 5.83 -5.52
CA GLY A 82 -19.30 6.61 -4.72
C GLY A 82 -17.85 6.22 -4.99
N VAL A 83 -17.07 7.15 -5.55
CA VAL A 83 -15.61 7.14 -5.55
C VAL A 83 -15.08 8.46 -5.01
#